data_AF-A0A528N6A6-F1
#
_entry.id   AF-A0A528N6A6-F1
#
_cell.length_a   1.000
_cell.length_b   1.000
_cell.length_c   1.000
_cell.angle_alpha   90.00
_cell.angle_beta   90.00
_cell.angle_gamma   90.00
#
_symmetry.space_group_name_H-M   'P 1'
#
loop_
_entity.id
_entity.type
_entity.pdbx_description
1 polymer ?
#
loop_
_entity_poly.entity_id
_entity_poly.type
_entity_poly.pdbx_seq_one_letter_code
_entity_poly.pdbx_strand_id
1 'polypeptide(L)'
;VSWGRHYSGERIPDPSTRPEFADSIHSWTPVISPSGMTFYSGDMFADWRGDLLIGGLSAEGIVRVRIDGKQVAGEEVLALGRRIRDVVQAPDGAVMALTDEPAGKILRLTPA
;
A
#
# COMPACT_ATOMS: atom_id res chain seq x y z
N VAL A 1 -9.73 -15.15 -9.26
CA VAL A 1 -9.72 -13.90 -10.07
C VAL A 1 -8.31 -13.33 -9.96
N SER A 2 -7.54 -13.28 -11.04
CA SER A 2 -6.20 -12.68 -11.05
C SER A 2 -6.06 -11.84 -12.31
N TRP A 3 -5.62 -10.59 -12.16
CA TRP A 3 -5.31 -9.68 -13.26
C TRP A 3 -3.81 -9.65 -13.59
N GLY A 4 -3.05 -10.61 -13.05
CA GLY A 4 -1.60 -10.66 -13.13
C GLY A 4 -1.06 -11.57 -14.24
N ARG A 5 0.24 -11.84 -14.13
CA ARG A 5 0.95 -12.86 -14.91
C ARG A 5 1.48 -13.93 -13.98
N HIS A 6 1.75 -15.12 -14.51
CA HIS A 6 2.52 -16.12 -13.78
C HIS A 6 3.92 -15.56 -13.46
N TYR A 7 4.57 -16.13 -12.44
CA TYR A 7 5.97 -15.81 -12.13
C TYR A 7 6.92 -16.14 -13.30
N SER A 8 6.52 -17.05 -14.19
CA SER A 8 7.20 -17.33 -15.47
C SER A 8 7.05 -16.21 -16.51
N GLY A 9 6.20 -15.21 -16.26
CA GLY A 9 5.84 -14.14 -17.20
C GLY A 9 4.69 -14.49 -18.14
N GLU A 10 4.22 -15.74 -18.13
CA GLU A 10 3.07 -16.19 -18.92
C GLU A 10 1.78 -15.45 -18.50
N ARG A 11 0.93 -15.14 -19.48
CA ARG A 11 -0.32 -14.43 -19.24
C ARG A 11 -1.29 -15.36 -18.49
N ILE A 12 -1.84 -14.88 -17.38
CA ILE A 12 -3.03 -15.49 -16.78
C ILE A 12 -4.24 -14.95 -17.57
N PRO A 13 -5.14 -15.80 -18.08
CA PRO A 13 -6.35 -15.33 -18.74
C PRO A 13 -7.16 -14.42 -17.83
N ASP A 14 -7.71 -13.36 -18.42
CA ASP A 14 -8.56 -12.43 -17.70
C ASP A 14 -9.72 -13.22 -17.07
N PRO A 15 -9.99 -13.04 -15.77
CA PRO A 15 -10.99 -13.82 -15.07
C PRO A 15 -12.37 -13.57 -15.69
N SER A 16 -13.16 -14.63 -15.83
CA SER A 16 -14.54 -14.49 -16.28
C SER A 16 -15.32 -13.63 -15.29
N THR A 17 -16.06 -12.65 -15.81
CA THR A 17 -16.95 -11.82 -15.00
C THR A 17 -18.01 -12.73 -14.41
N ARG A 18 -18.01 -12.85 -13.08
CA ARG A 18 -18.96 -13.66 -12.32
C ARG A 18 -19.80 -12.71 -11.45
N PRO A 19 -20.93 -12.19 -11.97
CA PRO A 19 -21.68 -11.11 -11.35
C PRO A 19 -22.27 -11.48 -9.97
N GLU A 20 -22.28 -12.75 -9.62
CA GLU A 20 -22.64 -13.23 -8.30
C GLU A 20 -21.59 -12.94 -7.21
N PHE A 21 -20.35 -12.57 -7.57
CA PHE A 21 -19.30 -12.19 -6.64
C PHE A 21 -19.08 -10.68 -6.63
N ALA A 22 -18.64 -10.16 -5.48
CA ALA A 22 -18.16 -8.79 -5.38
C ALA A 22 -16.84 -8.65 -6.14
N ASP A 23 -16.76 -7.63 -7.01
CA ASP A 23 -15.51 -7.24 -7.66
C ASP A 23 -14.54 -6.56 -6.68
N SER A 24 -13.27 -6.50 -7.07
CA SER A 24 -12.28 -5.72 -6.34
C SER A 24 -12.62 -4.23 -6.40
N ILE A 25 -12.56 -3.56 -5.25
CA ILE A 25 -12.72 -2.09 -5.18
C ILE A 25 -11.58 -1.40 -5.93
N HIS A 26 -10.36 -1.95 -5.85
CA HIS A 26 -9.16 -1.40 -6.48
C HIS A 26 -8.17 -2.52 -6.77
N SER A 27 -7.37 -2.35 -7.82
CA SER A 27 -6.31 -3.30 -8.18
C SER A 27 -5.15 -2.56 -8.86
N TRP A 28 -3.94 -3.04 -8.63
CA TRP A 28 -2.72 -2.44 -9.19
C TRP A 28 -2.17 -3.27 -10.36
N THR A 29 -2.06 -2.63 -11.52
CA THR A 29 -1.32 -3.15 -12.68
C THR A 29 -0.60 -1.96 -13.34
N PRO A 30 0.73 -1.85 -13.25
CA PRO A 30 1.68 -2.82 -12.68
C PRO A 30 1.54 -3.00 -11.16
N VAL A 31 2.02 -4.15 -10.66
CA VAL A 31 1.88 -4.53 -9.25
C VAL A 31 2.78 -3.68 -8.34
N ILE A 32 2.25 -3.20 -7.22
CA ILE A 32 3.02 -2.48 -6.19
C ILE A 32 3.74 -3.43 -5.20
N SER A 33 3.40 -4.72 -5.27
CA SER A 33 3.78 -5.77 -4.32
C SER A 33 3.47 -5.35 -2.88
N PRO A 34 2.16 -5.24 -2.52
CA PRO A 34 1.74 -4.70 -1.25
C PRO A 34 2.15 -5.62 -0.09
N SER A 35 2.43 -5.01 1.06
CA SER A 35 2.82 -5.71 2.28
C SER A 35 1.94 -5.28 3.47
N GLY A 36 2.50 -5.07 4.66
CA GLY A 36 1.75 -4.55 5.81
C GLY A 36 1.06 -3.21 5.52
N MET A 37 -0.07 -2.96 6.19
CA MET A 37 -0.90 -1.78 5.98
C MET A 37 -1.57 -1.33 7.28
N THR A 38 -1.88 -0.04 7.36
CA THR A 38 -2.57 0.55 8.51
C THR A 38 -3.43 1.74 8.09
N PHE A 39 -4.59 1.93 8.73
CA PHE A 39 -5.32 3.18 8.62
C PHE A 39 -4.67 4.23 9.51
N TYR A 40 -4.36 5.39 8.95
CA TYR A 40 -3.78 6.48 9.71
C TYR A 40 -4.87 7.27 10.44
N SER A 41 -4.69 7.52 11.72
CA SER A 41 -5.64 8.23 12.59
C SER A 41 -5.02 9.39 13.37
N GLY A 42 -3.70 9.57 13.27
CA GLY A 42 -2.94 10.54 14.05
C GLY A 42 -3.09 11.99 13.59
N ASP A 43 -2.64 12.91 14.45
CA ASP A 43 -2.67 14.36 14.18
C ASP A 43 -1.39 14.88 13.52
N MET A 44 -0.29 14.14 13.64
CA MET A 44 1.03 14.57 13.14
C MET A 44 1.02 14.77 11.61
N PHE A 45 0.30 13.91 10.88
CA PHE A 45 -0.01 14.08 9.46
C PHE A 45 -1.52 14.28 9.30
N ALA A 46 -2.05 15.40 9.77
CA ALA A 46 -3.50 15.65 9.84
C ALA A 46 -4.24 15.39 8.50
N ASP A 47 -3.61 15.72 7.37
CA ASP A 47 -4.16 15.54 6.02
C ASP A 47 -4.24 14.07 5.56
N TRP A 48 -3.67 13.13 6.34
CA TRP A 48 -3.64 11.70 6.03
C TRP A 48 -4.66 10.93 6.87
N ARG A 49 -5.42 11.60 7.75
CA ARG A 49 -6.35 10.93 8.65
C ARG A 49 -7.47 10.24 7.86
N GLY A 50 -7.65 8.95 8.12
CA GLY A 50 -8.59 8.09 7.41
C GLY A 50 -8.00 7.43 6.17
N ASP A 51 -6.81 7.85 5.72
CA ASP A 51 -6.13 7.21 4.60
C ASP A 51 -5.56 5.85 5.02
N LEU A 52 -5.49 4.95 4.05
CA LEU A 52 -4.80 3.67 4.18
C LEU A 52 -3.34 3.85 3.74
N LEU A 53 -2.41 3.52 4.61
CA LEU A 53 -0.98 3.46 4.31
C LEU A 53 -0.60 2.00 4.06
N ILE A 54 0.04 1.72 2.93
CA ILE A 54 0.41 0.37 2.49
C ILE A 54 1.90 0.34 2.19
N GLY A 55 2.63 -0.61 2.78
CA GLY A 55 4.02 -0.86 2.38
C GLY A 55 4.08 -1.41 0.95
N GLY A 56 4.96 -0.85 0.13
CA GLY A 56 5.19 -1.26 -1.25
C GLY A 56 6.58 -1.84 -1.44
N LEU A 57 6.65 -3.12 -1.80
CA LEU A 57 7.92 -3.78 -2.11
C LEU A 57 8.41 -3.46 -3.52
N SER A 58 7.52 -3.40 -4.51
CA SER A 58 7.86 -3.02 -5.88
C SER A 58 7.73 -1.51 -6.10
N ALA A 59 6.89 -0.83 -5.31
CA ALA A 59 6.78 0.62 -5.33
C ALA A 59 7.91 1.34 -4.57
N GLU A 60 8.74 0.59 -3.83
CA GLU A 60 9.89 1.12 -3.07
C GLU A 60 9.55 2.30 -2.13
N GLY A 61 8.42 2.18 -1.44
CA GLY A 61 7.89 3.26 -0.61
C GLY A 61 6.62 2.88 0.13
N ILE A 62 5.91 3.90 0.61
CA ILE A 62 4.58 3.76 1.21
C ILE A 62 3.56 4.27 0.18
N VAL A 63 2.59 3.45 -0.16
CA VAL A 63 1.44 3.85 -0.99
C VAL A 63 0.36 4.38 -0.05
N ARG A 64 0.02 5.67 -0.18
CA ARG A 64 -1.09 6.30 0.54
C ARG A 64 -2.32 6.25 -0.34
N VAL A 65 -3.38 5.62 0.15
CA VAL A 65 -4.66 5.48 -0.54
C VAL A 65 -5.72 6.23 0.25
N ARG A 66 -6.30 7.26 -0.36
CA ARG A 66 -7.43 8.00 0.19
C ARG A 66 -8.71 7.22 -0.04
N ILE A 67 -9.47 6.96 1.01
CA ILE A 67 -10.72 6.20 0.95
C ILE A 67 -11.90 7.14 1.15
N ASP A 68 -12.87 7.09 0.23
CA ASP A 68 -14.19 7.71 0.38
C ASP A 68 -15.25 6.62 0.42
N GLY A 69 -15.70 6.29 1.64
CA GLY A 69 -16.64 5.20 1.89
C GLY A 69 -16.09 3.84 1.45
N LYS A 70 -16.55 3.35 0.29
CA LYS A 70 -16.11 2.07 -0.31
C LYS A 70 -15.31 2.24 -1.60
N GLN A 71 -14.85 3.45 -1.89
CA GLN A 71 -14.11 3.77 -3.10
C GLN A 71 -12.75 4.38 -2.79
N VAL A 72 -11.80 4.21 -3.72
CA VAL A 72 -10.52 4.91 -3.70
C VAL A 72 -10.72 6.28 -4.33
N ALA A 73 -10.47 7.34 -3.55
CA ALA A 73 -10.61 8.73 -3.97
C ALA A 73 -9.29 9.34 -4.50
N GLY A 74 -8.16 8.68 -4.24
CA GLY A 74 -6.86 9.10 -4.71
C GLY A 74 -5.75 8.22 -4.17
N GLU A 75 -4.61 8.24 -4.84
CA GLU A 75 -3.44 7.45 -4.47
C GLU A 75 -2.17 8.24 -4.76
N GLU A 76 -1.17 8.11 -3.90
CA GLU A 76 0.20 8.56 -4.17
C GLU A 76 1.22 7.61 -3.53
N VAL A 77 2.46 7.69 -4.02
CA VAL A 77 3.59 6.94 -3.47
C VAL A 77 4.52 7.91 -2.77
N LEU A 78 4.67 7.74 -1.46
CA LEU A 78 5.80 8.31 -0.73
C LEU A 78 7.03 7.46 -1.05
N ALA A 79 7.80 7.90 -2.04
CA ALA A 79 9.01 7.22 -2.49
C ALA A 79 10.09 7.30 -1.40
N LEU A 80 10.48 6.14 -0.86
CA LEU A 80 11.54 6.02 0.14
C LEU A 80 12.82 5.39 -0.45
N GLY A 81 12.77 4.94 -1.71
CA GLY A 81 13.86 4.25 -2.40
C GLY A 81 14.24 2.94 -1.72
N ARG A 82 13.27 2.31 -1.05
CA ARG A 82 13.46 1.08 -0.25
C ARG A 82 12.20 0.26 -0.31
N ARG A 83 12.36 -1.07 -0.39
CA ARG A 83 11.25 -2.01 -0.22
C ARG A 83 10.70 -1.89 1.20
N ILE A 84 9.42 -1.57 1.35
CA ILE A 84 8.78 -1.48 2.67
C ILE A 84 7.99 -2.76 2.93
N ARG A 85 8.31 -3.44 4.04
CA ARG A 85 7.68 -4.69 4.51
C ARG A 85 6.46 -4.43 5.37
N ASP A 86 6.51 -3.42 6.23
CA ASP A 86 5.41 -3.10 7.13
C ASP A 86 5.36 -1.60 7.41
N VAL A 87 4.17 -1.10 7.71
CA VAL A 87 3.91 0.29 8.05
C VAL A 87 2.90 0.34 9.20
N VAL A 88 3.26 1.05 10.27
CA VAL A 88 2.41 1.22 11.46
C VAL A 88 2.43 2.67 11.92
N GLN A 89 1.33 3.11 12.53
CA GLN A 89 1.28 4.38 13.23
C GLN A 89 1.83 4.21 14.66
N ALA A 90 2.79 5.05 15.04
CA ALA A 90 3.27 5.15 16.42
C ALA A 90 2.26 5.89 17.31
N PRO A 91 2.30 5.73 18.65
CA PRO A 91 1.36 6.38 19.56
C PRO A 91 1.33 7.92 19.48
N ASP A 92 2.44 8.54 19.11
CA ASP A 92 2.55 9.99 18.92
C ASP A 92 2.13 10.46 17.51
N GLY A 93 1.70 9.54 16.64
CA GLY A 93 1.26 9.84 15.28
C GLY A 93 2.36 9.78 14.24
N ALA A 94 3.62 9.50 14.59
CA ALA A 94 4.66 9.25 13.59
C ALA A 94 4.33 7.99 12.77
N VAL A 95 4.72 7.96 11.50
CA VAL A 95 4.61 6.76 10.67
C VAL A 95 5.92 5.97 10.79
N MET A 96 5.83 4.72 11.20
CA MET A 96 6.97 3.81 11.32
C MET A 96 6.95 2.83 10.16
N ALA A 97 8.08 2.63 9.48
CA ALA A 97 8.18 1.72 8.34
C ALA A 97 9.34 0.74 8.51
N LEU A 98 9.09 -0.55 8.29
CA LEU A 98 10.12 -1.60 8.29
C LEU A 98 10.59 -1.85 6.86
N THR A 99 11.90 -1.84 6.60
CA THR A 99 12.46 -2.12 5.28
C THR A 99 12.73 -3.61 5.06
N ASP A 100 12.46 -4.11 3.86
CA ASP A 100 12.67 -5.51 3.43
C ASP A 100 14.07 -5.72 2.84
N GLU A 101 15.11 -5.63 3.66
CA GLU A 101 16.52 -5.70 3.25
C GLU A 101 17.34 -6.59 4.21
N PRO A 102 18.48 -7.17 3.78
CA PRO A 102 19.34 -7.98 4.65
C PRO A 102 19.76 -7.26 5.95
N ALA A 103 20.01 -5.96 5.86
CA ALA A 103 20.25 -5.07 6.99
C ALA A 103 19.05 -4.12 7.17
N GLY A 104 17.89 -4.71 7.47
CA GLY A 104 16.62 -3.99 7.61
C GLY A 104 16.68 -2.87 8.64
N LYS A 105 15.92 -1.81 8.39
CA LYS A 105 15.80 -0.62 9.24
C LYS A 105 14.36 -0.39 9.61
N ILE A 106 14.16 0.19 10.78
CA ILE A 106 12.92 0.85 11.15
C ILE A 106 13.12 2.34 10.90
N LEU A 107 12.36 2.87 9.95
CA LEU A 107 12.30 4.29 9.65
C LEU A 107 11.19 4.92 10.50
N ARG A 108 11.45 6.12 11.00
CA ARG A 108 10.45 6.95 11.67
C ARG A 108 10.25 8.20 10.83
N LEU A 109 9.04 8.40 10.34
CA LEU A 109 8.65 9.52 9.50
C LEU A 109 7.88 10.52 10.35
N THR A 110 8.34 11.77 10.32
CA THR A 110 7.69 12.94 10.92
C THR A 110 7.65 14.05 9.86
N PRO A 111 6.79 15.06 10.01
CA PRO A 111 6.85 16.29 9.24
C PRO A 111 8.24 16.95 9.34
N ALA A 112 8.60 17.73 8.33
CA ALA A 112 9.82 18.54 8.30
C ALA A 112 9.71 19.80 9.17
#